data_AF-A0A3C0QLT5-F1
#
_entry.id   AF-A0A3C0QLT5-F1
#
_cell.length_a   1.000
_cell.length_b   1.000
_cell.length_c   1.000
_cell.angle_alpha   90.00
_cell.angle_beta   90.00
_cell.angle_gamma   90.00
#
_symmetry.space_group_name_H-M   'P 1'
#
loop_
_entity.id
_entity.type
_entity.pdbx_description
1 polymer ?
#
loop_
_entity_poly.entity_id
_entity_poly.type
_entity_poly.pdbx_seq_one_letter_code
_entity_poly.pdbx_strand_id
1 'polypeptide(L)'
;MKQNKNIKGFTLVELIVVIAIIGILAAILVPSMLGYVRKSKVSAANVDAKNLYDAVNTGLVELDSEGKNTDECYSGSTVDLLTENKLLAERAKNYFDYTKLDEAKADVENFTCLGAMAKNGTYYGGFPLTAPNEKGGERNGDASFYFSVADTHS
;
A
#
# COMPACT_ATOMS: atom_id res chain seq x y z
N MET A 1 16.88 -62.06 -22.84
CA MET A 1 18.08 -61.50 -22.18
C MET A 1 17.63 -60.37 -21.27
N LYS A 2 17.82 -60.49 -19.95
CA LYS A 2 17.33 -59.52 -18.96
C LYS A 2 18.52 -58.68 -18.47
N GLN A 3 18.55 -57.41 -18.86
CA GLN A 3 19.58 -56.44 -18.48
C GLN A 3 19.30 -55.93 -17.06
N ASN A 4 20.09 -56.35 -16.07
CA ASN A 4 20.04 -55.77 -14.73
C ASN A 4 20.77 -54.42 -14.75
N LYS A 5 20.00 -53.33 -14.73
CA LYS A 5 20.54 -51.98 -14.52
C LYS A 5 21.05 -51.88 -13.09
N ASN A 6 22.37 -51.76 -12.92
CA ASN A 6 22.97 -51.37 -11.64
C ASN A 6 22.49 -49.96 -11.27
N ILE A 7 21.52 -49.89 -10.37
CA ILE A 7 21.07 -48.62 -9.79
C ILE A 7 22.14 -48.22 -8.78
N LYS A 8 23.02 -47.29 -9.17
CA LYS A 8 23.97 -46.67 -8.23
C LYS A 8 23.14 -45.85 -7.23
N GLY A 9 23.09 -46.30 -5.98
CA GLY A 9 22.43 -45.58 -4.88
C GLY A 9 23.23 -44.34 -4.49
N PHE A 10 22.53 -43.25 -4.17
CA PHE A 10 23.10 -42.02 -3.63
C PHE A 10 23.74 -42.30 -2.26
N THR A 11 24.90 -41.72 -1.97
CA THR A 11 25.51 -41.90 -0.64
C THR A 11 24.86 -40.96 0.37
N LEU A 12 24.71 -41.41 1.62
CA LEU A 12 24.22 -40.55 2.71
C LEU A 12 25.12 -39.32 2.91
N VAL A 13 26.42 -39.48 2.65
CA VAL A 13 27.41 -38.41 2.78
C VAL A 13 27.19 -37.31 1.73
N GLU A 14 26.90 -37.67 0.48
CA GLU A 14 26.56 -36.68 -0.56
C GLU A 14 25.34 -35.86 -0.17
N LEU A 15 24.31 -36.49 0.41
CA LEU A 15 23.11 -35.77 0.86
C LEU A 15 23.42 -34.80 2.01
N ILE A 16 24.24 -35.21 2.99
CA ILE A 16 24.59 -34.39 4.16
C ILE A 16 25.37 -33.14 3.74
N VAL A 17 26.32 -33.27 2.82
CA VAL A 17 27.10 -32.10 2.33
C VAL A 17 26.19 -31.11 1.58
N VAL A 18 25.23 -31.60 0.80
CA VAL A 18 24.29 -30.75 0.05
C VAL A 18 23.40 -29.94 0.99
N ILE A 19 22.80 -30.57 2.00
CA ILE A 19 21.96 -29.84 2.97
C ILE A 19 22.77 -28.85 3.81
N ALA A 20 24.05 -29.15 4.09
CA ALA A 20 24.94 -28.24 4.80
C ALA A 20 25.20 -26.96 3.98
N ILE A 21 25.48 -27.09 2.68
CA ILE A 21 25.69 -25.93 1.80
C ILE A 21 24.39 -25.13 1.63
N ILE A 22 23.25 -25.79 1.42
CA ILE A 22 21.94 -25.12 1.32
C ILE A 22 21.62 -24.36 2.62
N GLY A 23 21.93 -24.94 3.78
CA GLY A 23 21.74 -24.30 5.08
C GLY A 23 22.53 -22.99 5.24
N ILE A 24 23.80 -22.97 4.83
CA ILE A 24 24.65 -21.77 4.88
C ILE A 24 24.11 -20.69 3.93
N LEU A 25 23.74 -21.06 2.70
CA LEU A 25 23.19 -20.12 1.72
C LEU A 25 21.85 -19.53 2.19
N ALA A 26 20.97 -20.36 2.74
CA ALA A 26 19.68 -19.92 3.26
C ALA A 26 19.85 -18.94 4.44
N ALA A 27 20.80 -19.19 5.34
CA ALA A 27 21.04 -18.34 6.51
C ALA A 27 21.39 -16.88 6.12
N ILE A 28 22.16 -16.69 5.04
CA ILE A 28 22.55 -15.36 4.56
C ILE A 28 21.42 -14.72 3.73
N LEU A 29 20.68 -15.53 2.96
CA LEU A 29 19.66 -15.03 2.03
C LEU A 29 18.38 -14.54 2.71
N VAL A 30 17.89 -15.26 3.73
CA VAL A 30 16.60 -14.97 4.40
C VAL A 30 16.49 -13.52 4.91
N PRO A 31 17.43 -12.96 5.71
CA PRO A 31 17.28 -11.60 6.22
C PRO A 31 17.27 -10.54 5.11
N SER A 32 18.06 -10.75 4.05
CA SER A 32 18.10 -9.84 2.89
C SER A 32 16.77 -9.84 2.12
N MET A 33 16.19 -11.03 1.90
CA MET A 33 14.92 -11.18 1.20
C MET A 33 13.75 -10.53 1.96
N LEU A 34 13.71 -10.64 3.30
CA LEU A 34 12.68 -9.98 4.11
C LEU A 34 12.73 -8.46 3.96
N GLY A 35 13.93 -7.87 3.96
CA GLY A 35 14.11 -6.43 3.74
C GLY A 35 13.67 -5.98 2.33
N TYR A 36 13.94 -6.80 1.31
CA TYR A 36 13.51 -6.52 -0.07
C TYR A 36 11.99 -6.56 -0.21
N VAL A 37 11.34 -7.60 0.30
CA VAL A 37 9.87 -7.74 0.26
C VAL A 37 9.19 -6.56 0.96
N ARG A 38 9.70 -6.18 2.13
CA ARG A 38 9.22 -5.01 2.89
C ARG A 38 9.30 -3.73 2.06
N LYS A 39 10.45 -3.42 1.44
CA LYS A 39 10.60 -2.25 0.56
C LYS A 39 9.65 -2.29 -0.63
N SER A 40 9.46 -3.46 -1.23
CA SER A 40 8.51 -3.62 -2.35
C SER A 40 7.07 -3.38 -1.92
N LYS A 41 6.67 -3.81 -0.72
CA LYS A 41 5.31 -3.56 -0.18
C LYS A 41 5.06 -2.09 0.13
N VAL A 42 6.05 -1.42 0.73
CA VAL A 42 6.03 0.04 0.92
C VAL A 42 5.90 0.77 -0.42
N SER A 43 6.71 0.38 -1.40
CA SER A 43 6.65 1.01 -2.73
C SER A 43 5.30 0.81 -3.40
N ALA A 44 4.68 -0.37 -3.24
CA ALA A 44 3.35 -0.64 -3.75
C ALA A 44 2.30 0.26 -3.07
N ALA A 45 2.34 0.40 -1.75
CA ALA A 45 1.41 1.29 -1.04
C ALA A 45 1.52 2.76 -1.49
N ASN A 46 2.72 3.25 -1.79
CA ASN A 46 2.90 4.60 -2.34
C ASN A 46 2.34 4.76 -3.75
N VAL A 47 2.44 3.71 -4.57
CA VAL A 47 1.81 3.70 -5.90
C VAL A 47 0.29 3.70 -5.76
N ASP A 48 -0.26 2.92 -4.83
CA ASP A 48 -1.70 2.91 -4.54
C ASP A 48 -2.17 4.30 -4.09
N ALA A 49 -1.42 4.97 -3.20
CA ALA A 49 -1.72 6.33 -2.77
C ALA A 49 -1.67 7.34 -3.93
N LYS A 50 -0.70 7.23 -4.84
CA LYS A 50 -0.64 8.06 -6.04
C LYS A 50 -1.85 7.81 -6.95
N ASN A 51 -2.21 6.56 -7.19
CA ASN A 51 -3.37 6.23 -8.02
C ASN A 51 -4.66 6.76 -7.39
N LEU A 52 -4.76 6.69 -6.06
CA LEU A 52 -5.86 7.27 -5.31
C LEU A 52 -5.93 8.79 -5.47
N TYR A 53 -4.79 9.47 -5.35
CA TYR A 53 -4.68 10.91 -5.57
C TYR A 53 -5.17 11.31 -6.97
N ASP A 54 -4.68 10.64 -8.01
CA ASP A 54 -5.06 10.92 -9.39
C ASP A 54 -6.57 10.67 -9.61
N ALA A 55 -7.11 9.60 -9.01
CA ALA A 55 -8.52 9.25 -9.07
C ALA A 55 -9.42 10.30 -8.39
N VAL A 56 -9.05 10.73 -7.19
CA VAL A 56 -9.76 11.76 -6.43
C VAL A 56 -9.71 13.09 -7.16
N ASN A 57 -8.53 13.51 -7.64
CA ASN A 57 -8.38 14.76 -8.37
C ASN A 57 -9.22 14.77 -9.66
N THR A 58 -9.26 13.65 -10.38
CA THR A 58 -10.12 13.51 -11.57
C THR A 58 -11.60 13.58 -11.19
N GLY A 59 -12.01 12.87 -10.14
CA GLY A 59 -13.39 12.92 -9.65
C GLY A 59 -13.84 14.32 -9.22
N LEU A 60 -12.95 15.10 -8.59
CA LEU A 60 -13.23 16.48 -8.20
C LEU A 60 -13.43 17.40 -9.41
N VAL A 61 -12.56 17.30 -10.42
CA VAL A 61 -12.68 18.08 -11.67
C VAL A 61 -14.01 17.85 -12.36
N GLU A 62 -14.50 16.61 -12.34
CA GLU A 62 -15.79 16.27 -12.93
C GLU A 62 -16.97 16.81 -12.13
N LEU A 63 -16.92 16.69 -10.79
CA LEU A 63 -17.97 17.23 -9.92
C LEU A 63 -18.05 18.75 -10.00
N ASP A 64 -16.90 19.43 -10.10
CA ASP A 64 -16.84 20.88 -10.35
C ASP A 64 -17.46 21.23 -11.71
N SER A 65 -17.15 20.45 -12.75
CA SER A 65 -17.73 20.62 -14.09
C SER A 65 -19.26 20.41 -14.11
N GLU A 66 -19.78 19.58 -13.20
CA GLU A 66 -21.22 19.35 -13.01
C GLU A 66 -21.90 20.44 -12.16
N GLY A 67 -21.14 21.42 -11.65
CA GLY A 67 -21.64 22.50 -10.81
C GLY A 67 -22.05 22.04 -9.41
N LYS A 68 -21.48 20.94 -8.93
CA LYS A 68 -21.72 20.42 -7.58
C LYS A 68 -21.02 21.32 -6.57
N ASN A 69 -21.62 21.49 -5.39
CA ASN A 69 -20.98 22.19 -4.28
C ASN A 69 -20.16 21.23 -3.41
N THR A 70 -19.22 21.77 -2.64
CA THR A 70 -18.32 20.99 -1.77
C THR A 70 -19.09 20.07 -0.82
N ASP A 71 -20.19 20.57 -0.24
CA ASP A 71 -20.99 19.83 0.74
C ASP A 71 -21.68 18.59 0.15
N GLU A 72 -21.97 18.59 -1.16
CA GLU A 72 -22.51 17.43 -1.88
C GLU A 72 -21.41 16.42 -2.20
N CYS A 73 -20.19 16.89 -2.38
CA CYS A 73 -19.07 16.09 -2.87
C CYS A 73 -18.31 15.38 -1.74
N TYR A 74 -18.00 16.08 -0.66
CA TYR A 74 -17.17 15.60 0.44
C TYR A 74 -17.47 16.36 1.76
N SER A 75 -16.96 15.90 2.89
CA SER A 75 -17.14 16.56 4.19
C SER A 75 -15.80 16.88 4.85
N GLY A 76 -15.57 18.16 5.18
CA GLY A 76 -14.31 18.59 5.80
C GLY A 76 -13.12 18.52 4.83
N SER A 77 -11.92 18.57 5.38
CA SER A 77 -10.67 18.60 4.60
C SER A 77 -10.09 17.21 4.31
N THR A 78 -10.51 16.18 5.04
CA THR A 78 -10.03 14.80 4.89
C THR A 78 -11.22 13.88 4.65
N VAL A 79 -11.18 13.17 3.53
CA VAL A 79 -12.25 12.30 3.02
C VAL A 79 -11.82 10.85 3.20
N ASP A 80 -12.63 10.05 3.92
CA ASP A 80 -12.43 8.60 4.01
C ASP A 80 -13.25 7.90 2.92
N LEU A 81 -12.60 7.45 1.86
CA LEU A 81 -13.28 6.98 0.66
C LEU A 81 -13.98 5.62 0.84
N LEU A 82 -13.62 4.86 1.90
CA LEU A 82 -14.21 3.56 2.21
C LEU A 82 -15.48 3.71 3.05
N THR A 83 -15.50 4.69 3.93
CA THR A 83 -16.59 4.88 4.90
C THR A 83 -17.55 5.99 4.49
N GLU A 84 -17.06 7.01 3.77
CA GLU A 84 -17.87 8.13 3.32
C GLU A 84 -18.66 7.77 2.06
N ASN A 85 -19.97 7.95 2.12
CA ASN A 85 -20.87 7.70 1.00
C ASN A 85 -21.33 9.02 0.38
N LYS A 86 -20.37 9.77 -0.17
CA LYS A 86 -20.63 11.00 -0.92
C LYS A 86 -20.15 10.86 -2.36
N LEU A 87 -20.55 11.82 -3.20
CA LEU A 87 -20.32 11.80 -4.64
C LEU A 87 -18.83 11.67 -4.99
N LEU A 88 -17.92 12.25 -4.19
CA LEU A 88 -16.49 12.13 -4.46
C LEU A 88 -15.99 10.69 -4.36
N ALA A 89 -16.41 9.95 -3.33
CA ALA A 89 -16.04 8.55 -3.17
C ALA A 89 -16.55 7.73 -4.37
N GLU A 90 -17.83 7.89 -4.71
CA GLU A 90 -18.43 7.24 -5.87
C GLU A 90 -17.68 7.56 -7.18
N ARG A 91 -17.31 8.82 -7.41
CA ARG A 91 -16.60 9.26 -8.61
C ARG A 91 -15.18 8.72 -8.67
N ALA A 92 -14.44 8.81 -7.56
CA ALA A 92 -13.07 8.30 -7.47
C ALA A 92 -13.00 6.79 -7.72
N LYS A 93 -14.03 6.03 -7.33
CA LYS A 93 -14.09 4.57 -7.52
C LYS A 93 -14.09 4.16 -9.00
N ASN A 94 -14.59 5.03 -9.89
CA ASN A 94 -14.57 4.78 -11.34
C ASN A 94 -13.15 4.78 -11.92
N TYR A 95 -12.21 5.43 -11.24
CA TYR A 95 -10.82 5.57 -11.69
C TYR A 95 -9.87 4.64 -10.97
N PHE A 96 -10.13 4.37 -9.69
CA PHE A 96 -9.30 3.47 -8.89
C PHE A 96 -10.17 2.70 -7.90
N ASP A 97 -10.10 1.37 -7.97
CA ASP A 97 -10.83 0.47 -7.09
C ASP A 97 -10.15 0.40 -5.71
N TYR A 98 -10.36 1.46 -4.93
CA TYR A 98 -9.79 1.61 -3.60
C TYR A 98 -10.44 0.69 -2.55
N THR A 99 -11.51 -0.05 -2.88
CA THR A 99 -12.17 -0.96 -1.92
C THR A 99 -11.35 -2.20 -1.60
N LYS A 100 -10.24 -2.41 -2.32
CA LYS A 100 -9.25 -3.46 -2.06
C LYS A 100 -8.20 -3.04 -1.03
N LEU A 101 -8.20 -1.77 -0.63
CA LEU A 101 -7.31 -1.24 0.39
C LEU A 101 -7.96 -1.36 1.77
N ASP A 102 -7.13 -1.45 2.80
CA ASP A 102 -7.59 -1.46 4.20
C ASP A 102 -7.96 -0.05 4.67
N GLU A 103 -7.27 0.98 4.16
CA GLU A 103 -7.59 2.39 4.36
C GLU A 103 -7.31 3.17 3.07
N ALA A 104 -8.21 4.09 2.71
CA ALA A 104 -8.07 4.97 1.55
C ALA A 104 -8.62 6.36 1.91
N LYS A 105 -7.72 7.34 2.05
CA LYS A 105 -8.06 8.68 2.50
C LYS A 105 -7.47 9.73 1.57
N ALA A 106 -8.17 10.83 1.39
CA ALA A 106 -7.69 11.94 0.58
C ALA A 106 -7.94 13.27 1.27
N ASP A 107 -6.94 14.14 1.23
CA ASP A 107 -7.05 15.52 1.67
C ASP A 107 -7.48 16.37 0.48
N VAL A 108 -8.57 17.10 0.66
CA VAL A 108 -9.23 17.87 -0.39
C VAL A 108 -9.53 19.28 0.10
N GLU A 109 -9.17 20.26 -0.72
CA GLU A 109 -9.49 21.66 -0.48
C GLU A 109 -9.87 22.33 -1.81
N ASN A 110 -10.97 23.08 -1.84
CA ASN A 110 -11.42 23.83 -3.01
C ASN A 110 -11.40 23.01 -4.32
N PHE A 111 -12.04 21.84 -4.32
CA PHE A 111 -12.06 20.91 -5.48
C PHE A 111 -10.68 20.45 -5.97
N THR A 112 -9.66 20.56 -5.14
CA THR A 112 -8.31 20.10 -5.46
C THR A 112 -7.89 19.05 -4.43
N CYS A 113 -7.34 17.93 -4.92
CA CYS A 113 -6.71 16.97 -4.02
C CYS A 113 -5.31 17.47 -3.63
N LEU A 114 -5.04 17.61 -2.34
CA LEU A 114 -3.75 18.02 -1.80
C LEU A 114 -2.85 16.82 -1.48
N GLY A 115 -3.47 15.69 -1.13
CA GLY A 115 -2.75 14.45 -0.87
C GLY A 115 -3.68 13.27 -0.72
N ALA A 116 -3.11 12.07 -0.80
CA ALA A 116 -3.83 10.83 -0.59
C ALA A 116 -2.97 9.83 0.19
N MET A 117 -3.64 8.97 0.95
CA MET A 117 -3.05 7.90 1.73
C MET A 117 -3.76 6.58 1.42
N ALA A 118 -2.96 5.53 1.24
CA ALA A 118 -3.42 4.17 1.04
C ALA A 118 -2.75 3.24 2.04
N LYS A 119 -3.50 2.26 2.54
CA LYS A 119 -2.98 1.18 3.39
C LYS A 119 -3.30 -0.18 2.80
N ASN A 120 -2.30 -1.06 2.81
CA ASN A 120 -2.45 -2.46 2.45
C ASN A 120 -1.66 -3.34 3.44
N GLY A 121 -2.39 -4.05 4.29
CA GLY A 121 -1.88 -4.75 5.46
C GLY A 121 -1.26 -3.78 6.47
N THR A 122 0.01 -4.01 6.81
CA THR A 122 0.77 -3.17 7.75
C THR A 122 1.50 -2.01 7.07
N TYR A 123 1.36 -1.86 5.75
CA TYR A 123 2.11 -0.90 4.94
C TYR A 123 1.23 0.29 4.57
N TYR A 124 1.76 1.48 4.80
CA TYR A 124 1.13 2.75 4.47
C TYR A 124 1.89 3.41 3.32
N GLY A 125 1.15 4.05 2.43
CA GLY A 125 1.71 4.89 1.38
C GLY A 125 1.05 6.25 1.37
N GLY A 126 1.79 7.24 0.87
CA GLY A 126 1.30 8.60 0.73
C GLY A 126 1.76 9.22 -0.58
N PHE A 127 0.98 10.18 -1.08
CA PHE A 127 1.31 11.01 -2.23
C PHE A 127 0.68 12.41 -2.06
N PRO A 128 1.30 13.52 -2.48
CA PRO A 128 2.60 13.65 -3.17
C PRO A 128 3.81 13.43 -2.27
N LEU A 129 3.63 13.50 -0.95
CA LEU A 129 4.66 13.18 0.02
C LEU A 129 4.49 11.70 0.44
N THR A 130 5.58 10.96 0.55
CA THR A 130 5.59 9.54 0.95
C THR A 130 5.33 9.41 2.45
N ALA A 131 4.36 8.58 2.87
CA ALA A 131 4.09 8.36 4.30
C ALA A 131 5.30 7.68 4.96
N PRO A 132 5.77 8.14 6.15
CA PRO A 132 6.83 7.44 6.86
C PRO A 132 6.35 6.05 7.29
N ASN A 133 7.09 5.01 6.90
CA ASN A 133 6.66 3.63 7.09
C ASN A 133 6.83 3.15 8.54
N GLU A 134 5.86 2.31 8.95
CA GLU A 134 5.88 1.33 10.05
C GLU A 134 5.53 1.82 11.45
N LYS A 135 5.60 3.11 11.70
CA LYS A 135 5.03 3.75 12.90
C LYS A 135 4.64 5.16 12.48
N GLY A 136 3.35 5.47 12.54
CA GLY A 136 2.83 6.81 12.24
C GLY A 136 3.70 7.87 12.91
N GLY A 137 4.44 8.62 12.10
CA GLY A 137 5.31 9.70 12.56
C GLY A 137 4.56 11.01 12.45
N GLU A 138 4.10 11.53 13.59
CA GLU A 138 3.57 12.88 13.76
C GLU A 138 4.64 13.92 13.42
N ARG A 139 4.33 14.99 12.67
CA ARG A 139 5.18 16.19 12.62
C ARG A 139 4.41 17.48 12.46
N ASN A 140 4.14 18.09 13.60
CA ASN A 140 3.45 19.35 13.82
C ASN A 140 3.79 20.43 12.78
N GLY A 141 2.74 20.99 12.16
CA GLY A 141 2.64 22.43 11.98
C GLY A 141 3.50 23.10 10.91
N ASP A 142 3.56 22.57 9.69
CA ASP A 142 3.91 23.34 8.48
C ASP A 142 3.74 22.51 7.19
N ALA A 143 2.68 22.83 6.43
CA ALA A 143 2.45 22.47 5.02
C ALA A 143 2.59 20.99 4.59
N SER A 144 2.52 20.02 5.51
CA SER A 144 2.73 18.61 5.18
C SER A 144 1.92 17.68 6.09
N PHE A 145 1.16 16.77 5.46
CA PHE A 145 0.80 15.42 5.95
C PHE A 145 -0.11 15.28 7.20
N TYR A 146 -1.41 15.00 7.07
CA TYR A 146 -2.21 14.50 8.22
C TYR A 146 -3.40 13.58 7.90
N PHE A 147 -3.27 12.31 8.29
CA PHE A 147 -4.38 11.54 8.88
C PHE A 147 -4.16 11.48 10.39
N SER A 148 -5.13 12.00 11.15
CA SER A 148 -5.19 11.89 12.60
C SER A 148 -5.48 10.45 13.01
N VAL A 149 -4.51 9.77 13.64
CA VAL A 149 -4.81 8.62 14.50
C VAL A 149 -5.22 9.18 15.85
N ALA A 150 -6.47 9.63 15.96
CA ALA A 150 -7.13 9.81 17.23
C ALA A 150 -8.17 8.69 17.39
N ASP A 151 -8.02 7.97 18.51
CA ASP A 151 -8.99 7.06 19.13
C ASP A 151 -9.14 5.65 18.54
N THR A 152 -8.38 4.68 19.10
CA THR A 152 -8.91 3.60 19.98
C THR A 152 -7.85 2.54 20.29
N HIS A 153 -7.03 2.80 21.31
CA HIS A 153 -6.58 1.76 22.24
C HIS A 153 -6.94 2.23 23.65
N SER A 154 -8.07 1.71 24.14
CA SER A 154 -8.28 1.33 25.53
C SER A 154 -8.60 -0.16 25.53
#